data_AF-A0A7L3F7A9-F1
#
_entry.id   AF-A0A7L3F7A9-F1
#
_cell.length_a   1.000
_cell.length_b   1.000
_cell.length_c   1.000
_cell.angle_alpha   90.00
_cell.angle_beta   90.00
_cell.angle_gamma   90.00
#
_symmetry.space_group_name_H-M   'P 1'
#
loop_
_entity.id
_entity.type
_entity.pdbx_description
1 polymer ?
#
loop_
_entity_poly.entity_id
_entity_poly.type
_entity_poly.pdbx_seq_one_letter_code
_entity_poly.pdbx_strand_id
1 'polypeptide(L)'
;VLYKENVGTGTPTPVTPEMERAKRNQEICSSVLYKENIGKATPTPVTPEMERVKRNQEIISSVLYKENVGKVTPTPITPEMERVKRNQEIISSVLYKENLGRATPTPITPEMERVKRNQEQISSVVYKEGLGKATPTPVTPEMERVRRNQEHISSVLYKENLAKGTPTPMTPEMERAKRNQENISSVLYSDSFRKQVQGKAAYVLDTPEMRRVRETQKHISTVKYHEDFEKTKGSFTPVVTDPITERVKKNMQDFSDISYRGIQRRVVEMERKRVDQDQENLTG
;
A
#
# COMPACT_ATOMS: atom_id res chain seq x y z
N VAL A 1 -20.91 -47.65 27.45
CA VAL A 1 -21.93 -47.07 26.54
C VAL A 1 -21.67 -45.57 26.50
N LEU A 2 -21.35 -44.83 25.45
CA LEU A 2 -21.09 -45.02 24.02
C LEU A 2 -20.41 -43.71 23.59
N TYR A 3 -19.09 -43.67 23.42
CA TYR A 3 -18.42 -42.57 22.68
C TYR A 3 -17.22 -43.14 21.94
N LYS A 4 -17.48 -44.15 21.12
CA LYS A 4 -16.64 -44.51 19.98
C LYS A 4 -17.57 -44.74 18.81
N GLU A 5 -18.13 -43.67 18.27
CA GLU A 5 -18.87 -43.75 17.01
C GLU A 5 -18.46 -42.59 16.11
N ASN A 6 -17.94 -42.99 14.95
CA ASN A 6 -17.95 -42.25 13.69
C ASN A 6 -16.91 -41.13 13.56
N VAL A 7 -15.65 -41.54 13.34
CA VAL A 7 -14.73 -40.75 12.51
C VAL A 7 -15.31 -40.81 11.09
N GLY A 8 -16.22 -39.89 10.79
CA GLY A 8 -16.81 -39.76 9.46
C GLY A 8 -15.68 -39.63 8.44
N THR A 9 -15.76 -40.44 7.39
CA THR A 9 -14.91 -40.33 6.21
C THR A 9 -15.27 -39.02 5.53
N GLY A 10 -14.70 -37.91 6.01
CA GLY A 10 -14.92 -36.60 5.44
C GLY A 10 -14.44 -36.62 3.99
N THR A 11 -15.32 -36.28 3.07
CA THR A 11 -14.93 -35.91 1.70
C THR A 11 -13.77 -34.93 1.78
N PRO A 12 -12.63 -35.18 1.10
CA PRO A 12 -11.50 -34.28 1.14
C PRO A 12 -11.96 -32.90 0.71
N THR A 13 -11.78 -31.91 1.58
CA THR A 13 -12.07 -30.52 1.25
C THR A 13 -11.29 -30.17 -0.02
N PRO A 14 -11.96 -29.69 -1.08
CA PRO A 14 -11.27 -29.30 -2.29
C PRO A 14 -10.26 -28.21 -1.93
N VAL A 15 -9.05 -28.31 -2.50
CA VAL A 15 -7.95 -27.39 -2.20
C VAL A 15 -8.43 -25.97 -2.44
N THR A 16 -8.58 -25.20 -1.36
CA THR A 16 -9.01 -23.81 -1.45
C THR A 16 -7.82 -22.93 -1.87
N PRO A 17 -8.07 -21.79 -2.55
CA PRO A 17 -7.00 -20.84 -2.90
C PRO A 17 -6.20 -20.36 -1.67
N GLU A 18 -6.81 -20.37 -0.49
CA GLU A 18 -6.15 -20.04 0.78
C GLU A 18 -5.20 -21.14 1.24
N MET A 19 -5.59 -22.42 1.13
CA MET A 19 -4.70 -23.56 1.38
C MET A 19 -3.49 -23.53 0.43
N GLU A 20 -3.67 -23.18 -0.84
CA GLU A 20 -2.54 -23.01 -1.77
C GLU A 20 -1.64 -21.85 -1.40
N ARG A 21 -2.21 -20.73 -0.93
CA ARG A 21 -1.43 -19.58 -0.47
C ARG A 21 -0.64 -19.90 0.81
N ALA A 22 -1.26 -20.59 1.76
CA ALA A 22 -0.61 -21.05 2.99
C ALA A 22 0.52 -22.03 2.69
N LYS A 23 0.29 -22.99 1.78
CA LYS A 23 1.31 -23.95 1.34
C LYS A 23 2.49 -23.26 0.66
N ARG A 24 2.24 -22.31 -0.25
CA ARG A 24 3.29 -21.51 -0.88
C ARG A 24 4.10 -20.69 0.12
N ASN A 25 3.45 -20.07 1.10
CA ASN A 25 4.14 -19.35 2.17
C ASN A 25 4.99 -20.30 3.05
N GLN A 26 4.50 -21.51 3.32
CA GLN A 26 5.25 -22.53 4.04
C GLN A 26 6.49 -22.99 3.27
N GLU A 27 6.37 -23.14 1.95
CA GLU A 27 7.49 -23.48 1.06
C GLU A 27 8.54 -22.36 1.02
N ILE A 28 8.11 -21.09 0.92
CA ILE A 28 9.01 -19.91 0.92
C ILE A 28 9.77 -19.76 2.23
N CYS A 29 9.11 -20.00 3.38
CA CYS A 29 9.73 -19.83 4.71
C CYS A 29 10.45 -21.09 5.23
N SER A 30 10.41 -22.19 4.49
CA SER A 30 11.02 -23.45 4.91
C SER A 30 12.55 -23.37 4.81
N SER A 31 13.22 -23.47 5.96
CA SER A 31 14.69 -23.51 6.04
C SER A 31 15.28 -24.79 5.44
N VAL A 32 14.50 -25.87 5.36
CA VAL A 32 14.91 -27.16 4.78
C VAL A 32 15.03 -27.01 3.26
N LEU A 33 13.97 -26.52 2.60
CA LEU A 33 13.99 -26.23 1.16
C LEU A 33 15.04 -25.18 0.80
N TYR A 34 15.28 -24.19 1.66
CA TYR A 34 16.37 -23.22 1.46
C TYR A 34 17.74 -23.89 1.44
N LYS A 35 18.03 -24.78 2.39
CA LYS A 35 19.31 -25.50 2.46
C LYS A 35 19.47 -26.55 1.37
N GLU A 36 18.37 -27.16 0.92
CA GLU A 36 18.37 -28.11 -0.18
C GLU A 36 18.62 -27.42 -1.53
N ASN A 37 18.14 -26.18 -1.69
CA ASN A 37 18.40 -25.31 -2.85
C ASN A 37 19.77 -24.59 -2.79
N ILE A 38 20.47 -24.61 -1.65
CA ILE A 38 21.91 -24.32 -1.63
C ILE A 38 22.56 -25.51 -2.32
N GLY A 39 22.80 -25.36 -3.63
CA GLY A 39 23.42 -26.39 -4.45
C GLY A 39 24.60 -27.02 -3.73
N LYS A 40 24.68 -28.36 -3.77
CA LYS A 40 25.81 -29.11 -3.21
C LYS A 40 27.09 -28.41 -3.62
N ALA A 41 27.81 -27.86 -2.64
CA ALA A 41 29.08 -27.20 -2.91
C ALA A 41 29.91 -28.15 -3.76
N THR A 42 30.28 -27.72 -4.97
CA THR A 42 31.21 -28.49 -5.80
C THR A 42 32.44 -28.74 -4.93
N PRO A 43 32.81 -30.01 -4.66
CA PRO A 43 34.00 -30.29 -3.89
C PRO A 43 35.15 -29.56 -4.60
N THR A 44 35.86 -28.71 -3.86
CA THR A 44 37.00 -28.00 -4.40
C THR A 44 37.94 -29.02 -5.04
N PRO A 45 38.37 -28.81 -6.29
CA PRO A 45 39.35 -29.68 -6.92
C PRO A 45 40.53 -29.80 -5.97
N VAL A 46 40.97 -31.04 -5.70
CA VAL A 46 42.08 -31.27 -4.77
C VAL A 46 43.25 -30.44 -5.25
N THR A 47 43.62 -29.41 -4.48
CA THR A 47 44.73 -28.55 -4.85
C THR A 47 46.04 -29.29 -4.60
N PRO A 48 47.12 -28.96 -5.34
CA PRO A 48 48.43 -29.54 -5.10
C PRO A 48 48.91 -29.39 -3.64
N GLU A 49 48.46 -28.35 -2.95
CA GLU A 49 48.72 -28.13 -1.52
C GLU A 49 47.95 -29.11 -0.61
N MET A 50 46.69 -29.45 -0.92
CA MET A 50 45.96 -30.50 -0.20
C MET A 50 46.61 -31.88 -0.39
N GLU A 51 47.15 -32.17 -1.57
CA GLU A 51 47.92 -33.40 -1.79
C GLU A 51 49.23 -33.43 -1.00
N ARG A 52 49.94 -32.30 -0.92
CA ARG A 52 51.15 -32.17 -0.11
C ARG A 52 50.88 -32.39 1.37
N VAL A 53 49.82 -31.78 1.90
CA VAL A 53 49.40 -31.96 3.30
C VAL A 53 49.05 -33.42 3.56
N LYS A 54 48.27 -34.05 2.68
CA LYS A 54 47.90 -35.45 2.81
C LYS A 54 49.13 -36.38 2.78
N ARG A 55 50.07 -36.18 1.85
CA ARG A 55 51.32 -36.95 1.78
C ARG A 55 52.18 -36.76 3.03
N ASN A 56 52.30 -35.53 3.55
CA ASN A 56 53.02 -35.27 4.80
C ASN A 56 52.35 -35.96 5.99
N GLN A 57 51.02 -35.97 6.04
CA GLN A 57 50.26 -36.67 7.08
C GLN A 57 50.47 -38.20 7.01
N GLU A 58 50.52 -38.76 5.80
CA GLU A 58 50.82 -40.18 5.59
C GLU A 58 52.26 -40.53 6.02
N ILE A 59 53.24 -39.67 5.72
CA ILE A 59 54.65 -39.85 6.12
C ILE A 59 54.83 -39.81 7.65
N ILE A 60 54.13 -38.90 8.34
CA ILE A 60 54.27 -38.70 9.80
C ILE A 60 53.43 -39.70 10.60
N SER A 61 52.44 -40.35 9.97
CA SER A 61 51.57 -41.31 10.63
C SER A 61 52.35 -42.48 11.22
N SER A 62 52.37 -42.56 12.56
CA SER A 62 52.99 -43.66 13.30
C SER A 62 52.30 -45.00 13.05
N VAL A 63 51.03 -44.97 12.63
CA VAL A 63 50.24 -46.16 12.27
C VAL A 63 50.73 -46.73 10.94
N LEU A 64 50.83 -45.89 9.90
CA LEU A 64 51.36 -46.30 8.60
C LEU A 64 52.83 -46.70 8.68
N TYR A 65 53.62 -46.04 9.55
CA TYR A 65 54.99 -46.45 9.82
C TYR A 65 55.05 -47.86 10.39
N LYS A 66 54.28 -48.18 11.44
CA LYS A 66 54.25 -49.52 12.05
C LYS A 66 53.69 -50.60 11.13
N GLU A 67 52.79 -50.23 10.23
CA GLU A 67 52.22 -51.13 9.22
C GLU A 67 53.21 -51.41 8.09
N ASN A 68 54.01 -50.41 7.69
CA ASN A 68 55.06 -50.52 6.67
C ASN A 68 56.39 -51.08 7.20
N VAL A 69 56.61 -51.09 8.52
CA VAL A 69 57.67 -51.91 9.13
C VAL A 69 57.20 -53.36 8.96
N GLY A 70 57.58 -53.94 7.82
CA GLY A 70 57.16 -55.27 7.40
C GLY A 70 57.25 -56.26 8.56
N LYS A 71 56.27 -57.18 8.64
CA LYS A 71 56.19 -58.21 9.67
C LYS A 71 57.58 -58.83 9.85
N VAL A 72 58.27 -58.41 10.91
CA VAL A 72 59.56 -58.96 11.30
C VAL A 72 59.30 -60.45 11.45
N THR A 73 59.99 -61.28 10.68
CA THR A 73 59.95 -62.73 10.86
C THR A 73 60.14 -62.98 12.34
N PRO A 74 59.14 -63.56 13.05
CA PRO A 74 59.25 -63.74 14.49
C PRO A 74 60.52 -64.52 14.73
N THR A 75 61.46 -63.92 15.46
CA THR A 75 62.66 -64.65 15.88
C THR A 75 62.18 -65.92 16.57
N PRO A 76 62.76 -67.10 16.25
CA PRO A 76 62.42 -68.34 16.93
C PRO A 76 62.46 -68.08 18.42
N ILE A 77 61.40 -68.46 19.13
CA ILE A 77 61.27 -68.16 20.56
C ILE A 77 62.49 -68.76 21.25
N THR A 78 63.35 -67.89 21.78
CA THR A 78 64.53 -68.36 22.50
C THR A 78 64.11 -68.86 23.88
N PRO A 79 64.88 -69.78 24.50
CA PRO A 79 64.57 -70.26 25.86
C PRO A 79 64.44 -69.13 26.90
N GLU A 80 65.16 -68.02 26.69
CA GLU A 80 65.07 -66.83 27.54
C GLU A 80 63.75 -66.07 27.34
N MET A 81 63.24 -65.95 26.11
CA MET A 81 61.90 -65.39 25.85
C MET A 81 60.79 -66.24 26.47
N GLU A 82 60.91 -67.57 26.46
CA GLU A 82 59.96 -68.44 27.17
C GLU A 82 60.02 -68.27 28.68
N ARG A 83 61.22 -68.09 29.25
CA ARG A 83 61.40 -67.81 30.68
C ARG A 83 60.77 -66.49 31.08
N VAL A 84 60.98 -65.43 30.29
CA VAL A 84 60.37 -64.12 30.52
C VAL A 84 58.85 -64.22 30.42
N LYS A 85 58.33 -64.90 29.40
CA LYS A 85 56.87 -65.10 29.23
C LYS A 85 56.27 -65.87 30.42
N ARG A 86 56.89 -66.97 30.85
CA ARG A 86 56.44 -67.73 32.03
C ARG A 86 56.51 -66.92 33.32
N ASN A 87 57.58 -66.16 33.54
CA ASN A 87 57.66 -65.26 34.69
C ASN A 87 56.59 -64.17 34.64
N GLN A 88 56.30 -63.64 33.46
CA GLN A 88 55.22 -62.66 33.28
C GLN A 88 53.84 -63.27 33.55
N GLU A 89 53.60 -64.50 33.12
CA GLU A 89 52.38 -65.24 33.43
C GLU A 89 52.23 -65.48 34.94
N ILE A 90 53.30 -65.91 35.62
CA ILE A 90 53.34 -66.15 37.08
C ILE A 90 53.08 -64.86 37.87
N ILE A 91 53.67 -63.73 37.45
CA ILE A 91 53.54 -62.44 38.14
C ILE A 91 52.20 -61.74 37.80
N SER A 92 51.54 -62.14 36.71
CA SER A 92 50.31 -61.47 36.29
C SER A 92 49.19 -61.71 37.30
N SER A 93 48.71 -60.61 37.89
CA SER A 93 47.57 -60.64 38.82
C SER A 93 46.25 -61.01 38.12
N VAL A 94 46.19 -60.87 36.80
CA VAL A 94 45.03 -61.22 35.97
C VAL A 94 44.87 -62.74 35.88
N LEU A 95 45.92 -63.48 35.46
CA LEU A 95 45.86 -64.95 35.39
C LEU A 95 45.73 -65.61 36.77
N TYR A 96 46.31 -64.99 37.81
CA TYR A 96 46.13 -65.44 39.19
C TYR A 96 44.66 -65.38 39.63
N LYS A 97 43.95 -64.29 39.27
CA LYS A 97 42.54 -64.10 39.61
C LYS A 97 41.60 -64.91 38.72
N GLU A 98 42.00 -65.21 37.49
CA GLU A 98 41.24 -66.04 36.56
C GLU A 98 41.14 -67.50 37.04
N ASN A 99 42.19 -68.01 37.68
CA ASN A 99 42.23 -69.36 38.26
C ASN A 99 41.61 -69.47 39.67
N LEU A 100 41.12 -68.37 40.25
CA LEU A 100 40.22 -68.43 41.39
C LEU A 100 38.88 -68.93 40.85
N GLY A 101 38.71 -70.25 40.85
CA GLY A 101 37.50 -70.92 40.35
C GLY A 101 36.24 -70.17 40.77
N ARG A 102 35.27 -70.08 39.85
CA ARG A 102 34.00 -69.39 40.05
C ARG A 102 33.37 -69.88 41.36
N ALA A 103 33.44 -69.07 42.40
CA ALA A 103 32.88 -69.41 43.69
C ALA A 103 31.41 -69.82 43.49
N THR A 104 31.00 -70.96 44.06
CA THR A 104 29.59 -71.32 44.11
C THR A 104 28.84 -70.15 44.72
N PRO A 105 27.87 -69.53 44.02
CA PRO A 105 27.10 -68.46 44.59
C PRO A 105 26.46 -69.01 45.86
N THR A 106 26.69 -68.34 46.98
CA THR A 106 26.01 -68.68 48.22
C THR A 106 24.50 -68.64 47.94
N PRO A 107 23.75 -69.70 48.30
CA PRO A 107 22.30 -69.69 48.13
C PRO A 107 21.75 -68.49 48.90
N ILE A 108 20.82 -67.77 48.27
CA ILE A 108 20.25 -66.55 48.83
C ILE A 108 19.60 -66.92 50.17
N THR A 109 20.15 -66.40 51.26
CA THR A 109 19.59 -66.62 52.58
C THR A 109 18.41 -65.66 52.80
N PRO A 110 17.44 -66.02 53.67
CA PRO A 110 16.33 -65.13 54.01
C PRO A 110 16.78 -63.76 54.54
N GLU A 111 17.93 -63.70 55.20
CA GLU A 111 18.55 -62.46 55.68
C GLU A 111 19.07 -61.59 54.52
N MET A 112 19.69 -62.19 53.50
CA MET A 112 20.10 -61.45 52.29
C MET A 112 18.89 -60.86 51.56
N GLU A 113 17.74 -61.56 51.52
CA GLU A 113 16.51 -60.99 50.97
C GLU A 113 15.95 -59.84 51.81
N ARG A 114 16.01 -59.95 53.15
CA ARG A 114 15.58 -58.87 54.05
C ARG A 114 16.43 -57.62 53.85
N VAL A 115 17.75 -57.78 53.80
CA VAL A 115 18.69 -56.69 53.53
C VAL A 115 18.43 -56.08 52.15
N LYS A 116 18.21 -56.90 51.12
CA LYS A 116 17.88 -56.42 49.77
C LYS A 116 16.58 -55.61 49.75
N ARG A 117 15.51 -56.11 50.38
CA ARG A 117 14.22 -55.39 50.46
C ARG A 117 14.34 -54.08 51.23
N ASN A 118 15.07 -54.06 52.34
CA ASN A 118 15.35 -52.83 53.08
C ASN A 118 16.17 -51.83 52.24
N GLN A 119 17.18 -52.31 51.50
CA GLN A 119 17.98 -51.48 50.61
C GLN A 119 17.13 -50.87 49.49
N GLU A 120 16.23 -51.65 48.88
CA GLU A 120 15.29 -51.16 47.86
C GLU A 120 14.36 -50.08 48.42
N GLN A 121 13.82 -50.28 49.63
CA GLN A 121 12.94 -49.33 50.31
C GLN A 121 13.65 -48.02 50.71
N ILE A 122 14.91 -48.09 51.13
CA ILE A 122 15.71 -46.92 51.55
C ILE A 122 16.38 -46.24 50.34
N SER A 123 16.49 -46.92 49.20
CA SER A 123 17.20 -46.37 48.04
C SER A 123 16.50 -45.12 47.49
N SER A 124 17.24 -44.01 47.47
CA SER A 124 16.77 -42.75 46.90
C SER A 124 16.61 -42.80 45.38
N VAL A 125 17.24 -43.78 44.72
CA VAL A 125 17.14 -44.01 43.27
C VAL A 125 15.74 -44.49 42.89
N VAL A 126 15.19 -45.50 43.58
CA VAL A 126 13.82 -46.01 43.34
C VAL A 126 12.77 -44.93 43.66
N TYR A 127 13.00 -44.15 44.71
CA TYR A 127 12.14 -43.00 45.05
C TYR A 127 12.10 -41.94 43.93
N LYS A 128 13.27 -41.59 43.37
CA LYS A 128 13.36 -40.62 42.26
C LYS A 128 12.76 -41.15 40.97
N GLU A 129 12.86 -42.44 40.72
CA GLU A 129 12.27 -43.08 39.53
C GLU A 129 10.73 -43.10 39.59
N GLY A 130 10.15 -43.15 40.79
CA GLY A 130 8.70 -43.06 41.02
C GLY A 130 8.11 -41.64 40.92
N LEU A 131 8.92 -40.58 41.02
CA LEU A 131 8.45 -39.19 41.03
C LEU A 131 7.76 -38.74 39.73
N GLY A 132 8.00 -39.44 38.62
CA GLY A 132 7.42 -39.13 37.30
C GLY A 132 6.08 -39.81 37.00
N LYS A 133 5.63 -40.75 37.85
CA LYS A 133 4.36 -41.49 37.66
C LYS A 133 3.24 -40.92 38.53
N ALA A 134 3.13 -39.60 38.61
CA ALA A 134 1.97 -38.97 39.21
C ALA A 134 0.74 -39.31 38.36
N THR A 135 -0.24 -40.00 38.94
CA THR A 135 -1.58 -40.09 38.36
C THR A 135 -2.09 -38.67 38.10
N PRO A 136 -2.58 -38.35 36.89
CA PRO A 136 -3.18 -37.05 36.63
C PRO A 136 -4.25 -36.79 37.67
N THR A 137 -4.09 -35.72 38.46
CA THR A 137 -5.10 -35.34 39.45
C THR A 137 -6.43 -35.21 38.70
N PRO A 138 -7.50 -35.90 39.13
CA PRO A 138 -8.81 -35.77 38.51
C PRO A 138 -9.18 -34.28 38.48
N VAL A 139 -9.62 -33.79 37.32
CA VAL A 139 -9.99 -32.38 37.19
C VAL A 139 -11.13 -32.10 38.17
N THR A 140 -10.84 -31.31 39.19
CA THR A 140 -11.83 -30.96 40.20
C THR A 140 -12.77 -29.89 39.64
N PRO A 141 -14.02 -29.80 40.14
CA PRO A 141 -14.96 -28.75 39.72
C PRO A 141 -14.39 -27.33 39.90
N GLU A 142 -13.55 -27.12 40.92
CA GLU A 142 -12.86 -25.86 41.15
C GLU A 142 -11.79 -25.57 40.08
N MET A 143 -11.04 -26.58 39.62
CA MET A 143 -10.13 -26.41 38.48
C MET A 143 -10.87 -26.05 37.19
N GLU A 144 -12.06 -26.60 36.96
CA GLU A 144 -12.88 -26.18 35.82
C GLU A 144 -13.37 -24.74 35.95
N ARG A 145 -13.78 -24.31 37.15
CA ARG A 145 -14.17 -22.93 37.41
C ARG A 145 -13.02 -21.96 37.16
N VAL A 146 -11.83 -22.26 37.67
CA VAL A 146 -10.61 -21.48 37.45
C VAL A 146 -10.28 -21.43 35.96
N ARG A 147 -10.37 -22.56 35.25
CA ARG A 147 -10.12 -22.60 33.80
C ARG A 147 -11.11 -21.75 33.02
N ARG A 148 -12.42 -21.84 33.31
CA ARG A 148 -13.44 -20.98 32.66
C ARG A 148 -13.20 -19.50 32.96
N ASN A 149 -12.89 -19.15 34.20
CA ASN A 149 -12.54 -17.77 34.56
C ASN A 149 -11.29 -17.29 33.83
N GLN A 150 -10.28 -18.15 33.67
CA GLN A 150 -9.07 -17.84 32.91
C GLN A 150 -9.37 -17.64 31.43
N GLU A 151 -10.25 -18.44 30.84
CA GLU A 151 -10.72 -18.26 29.46
C GLU A 151 -11.40 -16.89 29.29
N HIS A 152 -12.26 -16.48 30.24
CA HIS A 152 -12.93 -15.18 30.24
C HIS A 152 -11.98 -13.97 30.43
N ILE A 153 -10.92 -14.12 31.24
CA ILE A 153 -9.95 -13.03 31.51
C ILE A 153 -8.84 -12.99 30.43
N SER A 154 -8.64 -14.08 29.69
CA SER A 154 -7.54 -14.18 28.74
C SER A 154 -7.65 -13.13 27.63
N SER A 155 -6.62 -12.29 27.54
CA SER A 155 -6.53 -11.23 26.52
C SER A 155 -6.39 -11.79 25.10
N VAL A 156 -5.92 -13.03 24.96
CA VAL A 156 -5.79 -13.75 23.69
C VAL A 156 -7.18 -14.06 23.10
N LEU A 157 -8.06 -14.70 23.88
CA LEU A 157 -9.43 -15.00 23.44
C LEU A 157 -10.25 -13.72 23.24
N TYR A 158 -10.03 -12.69 24.07
CA TYR A 158 -10.68 -11.39 23.88
C TYR A 158 -10.32 -10.76 22.53
N LYS A 159 -9.03 -10.74 22.17
CA LYS A 159 -8.56 -10.18 20.89
C LYS A 159 -9.03 -10.99 19.68
N GLU A 160 -9.07 -12.31 19.80
CA GLU A 160 -9.56 -13.18 18.72
C GLU A 160 -11.06 -12.96 18.46
N ASN A 161 -11.87 -12.81 19.50
CA ASN A 161 -13.30 -12.53 19.37
C ASN A 161 -13.59 -11.08 18.95
N LEU A 162 -12.73 -10.12 19.31
CA LEU A 162 -12.83 -8.73 18.84
C LEU A 162 -12.73 -8.64 17.31
N ALA A 163 -11.92 -9.49 16.68
CA ALA A 163 -11.78 -9.55 15.23
C ALA A 163 -13.00 -10.18 14.51
N LYS A 164 -13.82 -10.96 15.23
CA LYS A 164 -15.07 -11.58 14.72
C LYS A 164 -16.30 -10.68 14.88
N GLY A 165 -16.18 -9.58 15.64
CA GLY A 165 -17.23 -8.58 15.75
C GLY A 165 -17.31 -7.75 14.47
N THR A 166 -18.44 -7.80 13.76
CA THR A 166 -18.73 -6.88 12.66
C THR A 166 -18.55 -5.46 13.19
N PRO A 167 -17.64 -4.63 12.65
CA PRO A 167 -17.49 -3.26 13.13
C PRO A 167 -18.82 -2.55 12.89
N THR A 168 -19.46 -2.07 13.96
CA THR A 168 -20.68 -1.28 13.87
C THR A 168 -20.37 -0.08 12.96
N PRO A 169 -20.95 0.01 11.75
CA PRO A 169 -20.38 0.84 10.69
C PRO A 169 -20.35 2.33 11.02
N MET A 170 -21.28 2.80 11.85
CA MET A 170 -21.32 4.14 12.43
C MET A 170 -22.10 4.06 13.74
N THR A 171 -21.56 4.59 14.84
CA THR A 171 -22.36 4.82 16.05
C THR A 171 -23.15 6.13 15.89
N PRO A 172 -24.33 6.29 16.52
CA PRO A 172 -25.09 7.55 16.46
C PRO A 172 -24.30 8.78 16.91
N GLU A 173 -23.31 8.58 17.78
CA GLU A 173 -22.38 9.61 18.23
C GLU A 173 -21.37 9.99 17.14
N MET A 174 -20.88 9.03 16.37
CA MET A 174 -20.00 9.27 15.22
C MET A 174 -20.73 10.02 14.10
N GLU A 175 -22.01 9.72 13.87
CA GLU A 175 -22.85 10.50 12.95
C GLU A 175 -23.08 11.94 13.45
N ARG A 176 -23.28 12.12 14.76
CA ARG A 176 -23.41 13.46 15.35
C ARG A 176 -22.11 14.24 15.22
N ALA A 177 -20.97 13.62 15.46
CA ALA A 177 -19.66 14.23 15.28
C ALA A 177 -19.40 14.63 13.83
N LYS A 178 -19.74 13.75 12.86
CA LYS A 178 -19.64 14.03 11.43
C LYS A 178 -20.52 15.22 11.02
N ARG A 179 -21.79 15.24 11.45
CA ARG A 179 -22.70 16.38 11.20
C ARG A 179 -22.20 17.69 11.80
N ASN A 180 -21.66 17.64 13.01
CA ASN A 180 -21.05 18.82 13.63
C ASN A 180 -19.81 19.30 12.87
N GLN A 181 -18.97 18.38 12.40
CA GLN A 181 -17.80 18.70 11.58
C GLN A 181 -18.21 19.34 10.24
N GLU A 182 -19.24 18.79 9.60
CA GLU A 182 -19.79 19.37 8.37
C GLU A 182 -20.30 20.80 8.60
N ASN A 183 -21.01 21.04 9.71
CA ASN A 183 -21.52 22.37 10.09
C ASN A 183 -20.42 23.38 10.43
N ILE A 184 -19.31 22.95 11.03
CA ILE A 184 -18.19 23.83 11.42
C ILE A 184 -17.24 24.08 10.24
N SER A 185 -17.20 23.16 9.27
CA SER A 185 -16.26 23.27 8.16
C SER A 185 -16.52 24.51 7.30
N SER A 186 -15.56 25.43 7.30
CA SER A 186 -15.60 26.65 6.49
C SER A 186 -15.64 26.36 4.99
N VAL A 187 -15.07 25.22 4.58
CA VAL A 187 -15.08 24.73 3.20
C VAL A 187 -16.51 24.44 2.75
N LEU A 188 -17.28 23.62 3.47
CA LEU A 188 -18.67 23.32 3.10
C LEU A 188 -19.57 24.54 3.24
N TYR A 189 -19.32 25.42 4.22
CA TYR A 189 -20.03 26.70 4.32
C TYR A 189 -19.80 27.55 3.06
N SER A 190 -18.55 27.74 2.64
CA SER A 190 -18.22 28.50 1.45
C SER A 190 -18.71 27.86 0.16
N ASP A 191 -18.73 26.52 0.08
CA ASP A 191 -19.26 25.78 -1.07
C ASP A 191 -20.79 25.84 -1.13
N SER A 192 -21.49 25.76 0.00
CA SER A 192 -22.94 25.93 0.05
C SER A 192 -23.34 27.35 -0.36
N PHE A 193 -22.60 28.36 0.12
CA PHE A 193 -22.76 29.75 -0.29
C PHE A 193 -22.48 29.93 -1.79
N ARG A 194 -21.38 29.35 -2.31
CA ARG A 194 -21.05 29.37 -3.74
C ARG A 194 -22.13 28.72 -4.58
N LYS A 195 -22.65 27.55 -4.19
CA LYS A 195 -23.75 26.86 -4.90
C LYS A 195 -25.06 27.66 -4.87
N GLN A 196 -25.38 28.27 -3.72
CA GLN A 196 -26.57 29.10 -3.57
C GLN A 196 -26.47 30.40 -4.40
N VAL A 197 -25.27 30.99 -4.46
CA VAL A 197 -24.98 32.22 -5.21
C VAL A 197 -24.84 31.94 -6.71
N GLN A 198 -24.25 30.80 -7.12
CA GLN A 198 -24.06 30.40 -8.52
C GLN A 198 -25.37 30.20 -9.29
N GLY A 199 -26.52 30.05 -8.62
CA GLY A 199 -27.85 29.96 -9.25
C GLY A 199 -28.78 31.14 -9.01
N LYS A 200 -28.49 32.04 -8.04
CA LYS A 200 -29.39 33.15 -7.63
C LYS A 200 -28.77 34.53 -7.70
N ALA A 201 -27.44 34.65 -7.77
CA ALA A 201 -26.87 35.90 -8.23
C ALA A 201 -27.16 35.98 -9.73
N ALA A 202 -28.21 36.71 -10.09
CA ALA A 202 -28.23 37.36 -11.38
C ALA A 202 -26.90 38.11 -11.45
N TYR A 203 -25.93 37.56 -12.17
CA TYR A 203 -24.76 38.32 -12.58
C TYR A 203 -25.39 39.49 -13.33
N VAL A 204 -25.46 40.66 -12.70
CA VAL A 204 -26.05 41.84 -13.32
C VAL A 204 -25.03 42.28 -14.36
N LEU A 205 -25.05 41.57 -15.49
CA LEU A 205 -24.17 41.77 -16.64
C LEU A 205 -24.32 43.18 -17.20
N ASP A 206 -25.37 43.89 -16.80
CA ASP A 206 -25.80 45.12 -17.41
C ASP A 206 -26.44 46.07 -16.38
N THR A 207 -25.69 46.45 -15.35
CA THR A 207 -26.05 47.64 -14.57
C THR A 207 -25.94 48.88 -15.47
N PRO A 208 -26.80 49.91 -15.30
CA PRO A 208 -26.68 51.15 -16.06
C PRO A 208 -25.32 51.84 -15.85
N GLU A 209 -24.71 51.66 -14.67
CA GLU A 209 -23.32 52.05 -14.37
C GLU A 209 -22.30 51.34 -15.27
N MET A 210 -22.36 50.01 -15.40
CA MET A 210 -21.45 49.27 -16.28
C MET A 210 -21.64 49.64 -17.75
N ARG A 211 -22.87 49.92 -18.19
CA ARG A 211 -23.12 50.43 -19.55
C ARG A 211 -22.45 51.78 -19.76
N ARG A 212 -22.63 52.72 -18.84
CA ARG A 212 -21.95 54.02 -18.89
C ARG A 212 -20.43 53.87 -18.94
N VAL A 213 -19.85 53.03 -18.07
CA VAL A 213 -18.39 52.80 -18.05
C VAL A 213 -17.90 52.15 -19.34
N ARG A 214 -18.63 51.18 -19.88
CA ARG A 214 -18.27 50.55 -21.16
C ARG A 214 -18.36 51.53 -22.32
N GLU A 215 -19.35 52.41 -22.33
CA GLU A 215 -19.50 53.45 -23.35
C GLU A 215 -18.37 54.49 -23.26
N THR A 216 -18.07 55.00 -22.06
CA THR A 216 -16.95 55.94 -21.86
C THR A 216 -15.62 55.28 -22.25
N GLN A 217 -15.39 54.02 -21.90
CA GLN A 217 -14.20 53.28 -22.30
C GLN A 217 -14.12 53.09 -23.82
N LYS A 218 -15.24 52.84 -24.51
CA LYS A 218 -15.28 52.80 -25.98
C LYS A 218 -14.91 54.14 -26.58
N HIS A 219 -15.37 55.26 -26.02
CA HIS A 219 -15.01 56.61 -26.48
C HIS A 219 -13.56 56.98 -26.20
N ILE A 220 -12.99 56.52 -25.08
CA ILE A 220 -11.57 56.71 -24.74
C ILE A 220 -10.66 55.83 -25.60
N SER A 221 -11.17 54.69 -26.09
CA SER A 221 -10.35 53.75 -26.85
C SER A 221 -9.76 54.38 -28.11
N THR A 222 -8.44 54.29 -28.23
CA THR A 222 -7.67 54.82 -29.37
C THR A 222 -8.08 54.17 -30.69
N VAL A 223 -8.52 52.92 -30.65
CA VAL A 223 -9.01 52.16 -31.80
C VAL A 223 -10.28 52.81 -32.37
N LYS A 224 -11.27 53.11 -31.53
CA LYS A 224 -12.50 53.77 -31.96
C LYS A 224 -12.25 55.20 -32.40
N TYR A 225 -11.38 55.93 -31.70
CA TYR A 225 -10.94 57.27 -32.12
C TYR A 225 -10.32 57.25 -33.52
N HIS A 226 -9.46 56.27 -33.80
CA HIS A 226 -8.83 56.16 -35.12
C HIS A 226 -9.83 55.74 -36.20
N GLU A 227 -10.75 54.84 -35.89
CA GLU A 227 -11.85 54.44 -36.79
C GLU A 227 -12.75 55.64 -37.15
N ASP A 228 -13.17 56.42 -36.16
CA ASP A 228 -14.01 57.61 -36.35
C ASP A 228 -13.24 58.72 -37.08
N PHE A 229 -11.93 58.85 -36.82
CA PHE A 229 -11.05 59.75 -37.56
C PHE A 229 -10.95 59.38 -39.04
N GLU A 230 -10.70 58.12 -39.38
CA GLU A 230 -10.61 57.69 -40.79
C GLU A 230 -11.96 57.81 -41.52
N LYS A 231 -13.10 57.66 -40.83
CA LYS A 231 -14.43 57.94 -41.41
C LYS A 231 -14.66 59.43 -41.70
N THR A 232 -14.12 60.32 -40.86
CA THR A 232 -14.35 61.76 -40.96
C THR A 232 -13.29 62.49 -41.80
N LYS A 233 -12.11 61.90 -41.95
CA LYS A 233 -10.99 62.37 -42.78
C LYS A 233 -11.34 62.28 -44.28
N GLY A 234 -12.19 63.18 -44.72
CA GLY A 234 -12.68 63.26 -46.10
C GLY A 234 -14.10 63.81 -46.21
N SER A 235 -14.87 63.79 -45.12
CA SER A 235 -16.22 64.37 -45.05
C SER A 235 -16.19 65.87 -44.70
N PHE A 236 -15.14 66.58 -45.06
CA PHE A 236 -15.10 68.03 -44.96
C PHE A 236 -15.82 68.62 -46.18
N THR A 237 -17.10 68.92 -46.04
CA THR A 237 -17.79 69.79 -47.00
C THR A 237 -17.41 71.22 -46.66
N PRO A 238 -16.69 71.96 -47.54
CA PRO A 238 -16.51 73.38 -47.31
C PRO A 238 -17.90 74.02 -47.23
N VAL A 239 -18.15 74.78 -46.16
CA VAL A 239 -19.35 75.60 -46.06
C VAL A 239 -19.18 76.72 -47.08
N VAL A 240 -19.68 76.51 -48.30
CA VAL A 240 -19.59 77.49 -49.39
C VAL A 240 -20.73 78.53 -49.31
N THR A 241 -21.74 78.26 -48.50
CA THR A 241 -22.93 79.11 -48.34
C THR A 241 -23.00 79.71 -46.94
N ASP A 242 -22.20 80.75 -46.70
CA ASP A 242 -22.40 81.64 -45.57
C ASP A 242 -23.72 82.42 -45.74
N PRO A 243 -24.42 82.80 -44.67
CA PRO A 243 -25.64 83.62 -44.75
C PRO A 243 -25.40 84.96 -45.48
N ILE A 244 -24.15 85.43 -45.47
CA ILE A 244 -23.71 86.59 -46.24
C ILE A 244 -23.67 86.28 -47.74
N THR A 245 -23.12 85.13 -48.15
CA THR A 245 -23.07 84.75 -49.57
C THR A 245 -24.47 84.48 -50.13
N GLU A 246 -25.38 83.90 -49.34
CA GLU A 246 -26.79 83.79 -49.72
C GLU A 246 -27.48 85.15 -49.88
N ARG A 247 -27.22 86.10 -48.97
CA ARG A 247 -27.77 87.45 -49.06
C ARG A 247 -27.24 88.19 -50.30
N VAL A 248 -25.95 88.07 -50.60
CA VAL A 248 -25.34 88.64 -51.81
C VAL A 248 -25.95 88.02 -53.07
N LYS A 249 -26.12 86.69 -53.10
CA LYS A 249 -26.76 86.00 -54.23
C LYS A 249 -28.19 86.44 -54.45
N LYS A 250 -29.00 86.57 -53.39
CA LYS A 250 -30.37 87.11 -53.48
C LYS A 250 -30.38 88.53 -54.00
N ASN A 251 -29.56 89.42 -53.45
CA ASN A 251 -29.44 90.79 -53.92
C ASN A 251 -29.06 90.84 -55.42
N MET A 252 -28.07 90.06 -55.85
CA MET A 252 -27.69 89.99 -57.28
C MET A 252 -28.85 89.51 -58.17
N GLN A 253 -29.68 88.60 -57.67
CA GLN A 253 -30.82 88.06 -58.42
C GLN A 253 -32.02 89.04 -58.45
N ASP A 254 -32.20 89.84 -57.41
CA ASP A 254 -33.22 90.88 -57.31
C ASP A 254 -32.87 92.10 -58.17
N PHE A 255 -31.60 92.49 -58.22
CA PHE A 255 -31.10 93.58 -59.08
C PHE A 255 -30.92 93.18 -60.55
N SER A 256 -31.08 91.90 -60.89
CA SER A 256 -30.95 91.42 -62.26
C SER A 256 -32.10 91.93 -63.14
N ASP A 257 -31.77 92.72 -64.17
CA ASP A 257 -32.71 93.18 -65.21
C ASP A 257 -33.47 92.02 -65.88
N ILE A 258 -32.87 90.82 -65.90
CA ILE A 258 -33.49 89.60 -66.45
C ILE A 258 -34.71 89.20 -65.63
N SER A 259 -34.62 89.24 -64.29
CA SER A 259 -35.75 88.98 -63.39
C SER A 259 -36.83 90.07 -63.55
N TYR A 260 -36.43 91.34 -63.64
CA TYR A 260 -37.36 92.47 -63.75
C TYR A 260 -38.19 92.41 -65.04
N ARG A 261 -37.55 92.21 -66.20
CA ARG A 261 -38.25 92.02 -67.49
C ARG A 261 -39.09 90.74 -67.53
N GLY A 262 -38.67 89.69 -66.82
CA GLY A 262 -39.43 88.44 -66.71
C GLY A 262 -40.73 88.60 -65.92
N ILE A 263 -40.71 89.37 -64.83
CA ILE A 263 -41.90 89.70 -64.04
C ILE A 263 -42.85 90.59 -64.83
N GLN A 264 -42.35 91.62 -65.51
CA GLN A 264 -43.17 92.48 -66.37
C GLN A 264 -43.93 91.67 -67.44
N ARG A 265 -43.25 90.73 -68.11
CA ARG A 265 -43.91 89.84 -69.09
C ARG A 265 -45.03 89.00 -68.45
N ARG A 266 -44.80 88.41 -67.28
CA ARG A 266 -45.82 87.63 -66.56
C ARG A 266 -47.01 88.47 -66.12
N VAL A 267 -46.79 89.69 -65.64
CA VAL A 267 -47.87 90.60 -65.24
C VAL A 267 -48.74 90.99 -66.44
N VAL A 268 -48.11 91.33 -67.58
CA VAL A 268 -48.83 91.61 -68.82
C VAL A 268 -49.64 90.39 -69.28
N GLU A 269 -49.08 89.19 -69.15
CA GLU A 269 -49.76 87.95 -69.53
C GLU A 269 -50.94 87.63 -68.61
N MET A 270 -50.84 87.91 -67.30
CA MET A 270 -51.96 87.76 -66.37
C MET A 270 -53.07 88.79 -66.57
N GLU A 271 -52.72 90.05 -66.87
CA GLU A 271 -53.71 91.09 -67.20
C GLU A 271 -54.46 90.75 -68.49
N ARG A 272 -53.78 90.21 -69.51
CA ARG A 272 -54.46 89.68 -70.70
C ARG A 272 -55.44 88.57 -70.35
N LYS A 273 -55.03 87.60 -69.54
CA LYS A 273 -55.92 86.51 -69.11
C LYS A 273 -57.13 86.99 -68.31
N ARG A 274 -56.98 88.02 -67.47
CA ARG A 274 -58.11 88.64 -66.74
C ARG A 274 -59.09 89.32 -67.69
N VAL A 275 -58.58 90.09 -68.64
CA VAL A 275 -59.41 90.76 -69.66
C VAL A 275 -60.16 89.73 -70.52
N ASP A 276 -59.49 88.66 -70.93
CA ASP A 276 -60.12 87.56 -71.69
C ASP A 276 -61.23 86.88 -70.86
N GLN A 277 -60.99 86.66 -69.56
CA GLN A 277 -61.95 86.04 -68.65
C GLN A 277 -63.14 86.97 -68.31
N ASP A 278 -62.92 88.28 -68.22
CA ASP A 278 -63.98 89.28 -68.04
C ASP A 278 -64.81 89.47 -69.32
N GLN A 279 -64.24 89.28 -70.51
CA GLN A 279 -64.99 89.29 -71.78
C GLN A 279 -65.84 88.03 -71.97
N GLU A 280 -65.36 86.85 -71.56
CA GLU A 280 -66.15 85.61 -71.58
C GLU A 280 -67.35 85.66 -70.60
N ASN A 281 -67.21 86.36 -69.46
CA ASN A 281 -68.29 86.51 -68.47
C ASN A 281 -69.37 87.55 -68.86
N LEU A 282 -69.13 88.42 -69.86
CA LEU A 282 -70.11 89.40 -70.36
C LEU A 282 -70.87 88.94 -71.62
N THR A 283 -70.55 87.79 -72.19
CA THR A 283 -71.19 87.26 -73.42
C THR A 283 -71.82 85.87 -73.27
N GLY A 284 -72.00 85.39 -72.03
CA GLY A 284 -72.69 84.14 -71.69
C GLY A 284 -74.05 84.33 -71.04
#